data_AF-A0A8H5CJJ5-F1
#
_entry.id   AF-A0A8H5CJJ5-F1
#
_cell.length_a   1.000
_cell.length_b   1.000
_cell.length_c   1.000
_cell.angle_alpha   90.00
_cell.angle_beta   90.00
_cell.angle_gamma   90.00
#
_symmetry.space_group_name_H-M   'P 1'
#
loop_
_entity.id
_entity.type
_entity.pdbx_description
1 polymer ?
#
loop_
_entity_poly.entity_id
_entity_poly.type
_entity_poly.pdbx_seq_one_letter_code
_entity_poly.pdbx_strand_id
1 'polypeptide(L)'
;MADLIRTAKSGSDWTRNELQAYNIQLQREHPLAFFGVQALPEPNVDAELIQTIDAPAMHRDENAELITLLDLAMAHRSGECAVDDFAVQLFRTMGYVRRERVARTRKDLVLQICGELRQAKTDVCIVDRSNNDIILLVQEDKRVEDGENVIAEAQLVAEAIAAFAENNKNRETNGLEPLAEKVLSFFPLALLDLAFTL
;
A
#
# COMPACT_ATOMS: atom_id res chain seq x y z
N MET A 1 -12.46 -4.11 -32.11
CA MET A 1 -11.95 -3.62 -30.83
C MET A 1 -12.93 -2.57 -30.36
N ALA A 2 -13.68 -2.83 -29.29
CA ALA A 2 -14.67 -1.89 -28.79
C ALA A 2 -13.95 -0.63 -28.28
N ASP A 3 -14.49 0.55 -28.58
CA ASP A 3 -13.99 1.83 -28.07
C ASP A 3 -14.16 1.85 -26.54
N LEU A 4 -13.08 1.60 -25.80
CA LEU A 4 -13.08 1.71 -24.35
C LEU A 4 -13.36 3.17 -23.96
N ILE A 5 -14.54 3.41 -23.41
CA ILE A 5 -14.96 4.75 -23.00
C ILE A 5 -14.26 5.12 -21.70
N ARG A 6 -13.52 6.23 -21.71
CA ARG A 6 -12.96 6.82 -20.49
C ARG A 6 -14.07 7.49 -19.72
N THR A 7 -14.38 6.95 -18.54
CA THR A 7 -15.39 7.51 -17.64
C THR A 7 -14.74 7.89 -16.31
N ALA A 8 -15.28 8.94 -15.69
CA ALA A 8 -14.82 9.38 -14.38
C ALA A 8 -15.33 8.41 -13.31
N LYS A 9 -14.43 7.57 -12.79
CA LYS A 9 -14.72 6.61 -11.72
C LYS A 9 -13.91 6.91 -10.46
N SER A 10 -14.49 6.60 -9.30
CA SER A 10 -13.74 6.56 -8.03
C SER A 10 -12.68 5.46 -8.09
N GLY A 11 -11.56 5.63 -7.39
CA GLY A 11 -10.46 4.68 -7.37
C GLY A 11 -10.91 3.27 -7.00
N SER A 12 -11.84 3.14 -6.04
CA SER A 12 -12.46 1.85 -5.65
C SER A 12 -13.16 1.12 -6.79
N ASP A 13 -13.60 1.84 -7.82
CA ASP A 13 -14.34 1.31 -8.95
C ASP A 13 -13.44 1.07 -10.17
N TRP A 14 -12.13 1.31 -10.03
CA TRP A 14 -11.17 1.02 -11.09
C TRP A 14 -10.93 -0.47 -11.20
N THR A 15 -10.89 -0.91 -12.44
CA THR A 15 -10.61 -2.29 -12.85
C THR A 15 -9.56 -2.26 -13.96
N ARG A 16 -9.25 -3.45 -14.50
CA ARG A 16 -8.42 -3.57 -15.70
C ARG A 16 -8.89 -2.69 -16.87
N ASN A 17 -10.20 -2.43 -16.98
CA ASN A 17 -10.74 -1.62 -18.06
C ASN A 17 -10.21 -0.19 -18.02
N GLU A 18 -10.05 0.38 -16.81
CA GLU A 18 -9.49 1.72 -16.63
C GLU A 18 -8.01 1.72 -17.03
N LEU A 19 -7.24 0.72 -16.57
CA LEU A 19 -5.83 0.58 -16.98
C LEU A 19 -5.70 0.52 -18.51
N GLN A 20 -6.55 -0.26 -19.18
CA GLN A 20 -6.56 -0.34 -20.64
C GLN A 20 -7.01 0.97 -21.32
N ALA A 21 -8.08 1.60 -20.82
CA ALA A 21 -8.63 2.84 -21.39
C ALA A 21 -7.65 4.02 -21.29
N TYR A 22 -6.84 4.05 -20.23
CA TYR A 22 -5.78 5.05 -20.02
C TYR A 22 -4.41 4.60 -20.53
N ASN A 23 -4.31 3.42 -21.15
CA ASN A 23 -3.05 2.84 -21.63
C ASN A 23 -1.95 2.75 -20.55
N ILE A 24 -2.35 2.39 -19.34
CA ILE A 24 -1.47 2.14 -18.20
C ILE A 24 -1.04 0.67 -18.26
N GLN A 25 0.28 0.44 -18.20
CA GLN A 25 0.87 -0.89 -18.21
C GLN A 25 1.60 -1.12 -16.89
N LEU A 26 1.34 -2.27 -16.29
CA LEU A 26 2.01 -2.70 -15.08
C LEU A 26 3.12 -3.66 -15.45
N GLN A 27 4.32 -3.41 -14.92
CA GLN A 27 5.47 -4.25 -15.10
C GLN A 27 5.89 -4.78 -13.73
N ARG A 28 5.91 -6.10 -13.59
CA ARG A 28 6.44 -6.75 -12.40
C ARG A 28 7.95 -6.73 -12.48
N GLU A 29 8.58 -6.09 -11.51
CA GLU A 29 10.03 -6.05 -11.40
C GLU A 29 10.51 -6.90 -10.23
N HIS A 30 11.66 -7.54 -10.42
CA HIS A 30 12.32 -8.26 -9.34
C HIS A 30 12.85 -7.26 -8.30
N PRO A 31 12.65 -7.45 -6.98
CA PRO A 31 13.06 -6.48 -5.97
C PRO A 31 14.54 -6.09 -6.07
N LEU A 32 15.42 -7.06 -6.30
CA LEU A 32 16.86 -6.81 -6.49
C LEU A 32 17.16 -5.92 -7.71
N ALA A 33 16.43 -6.09 -8.81
CA ALA A 33 16.58 -5.27 -10.01
C ALA A 33 16.04 -3.86 -9.77
N PHE A 34 14.85 -3.75 -9.16
CA PHE A 34 14.21 -2.47 -8.82
C PHE A 34 15.09 -1.61 -7.89
N PHE A 35 15.65 -2.21 -6.84
CA PHE A 35 16.52 -1.52 -5.90
C PHE A 35 17.98 -1.41 -6.38
N GLY A 36 18.35 -2.10 -7.48
CA GLY A 36 19.73 -2.13 -7.99
C GLY A 36 20.73 -2.78 -7.04
N VAL A 37 20.30 -3.77 -6.24
CA VAL A 37 21.12 -4.45 -5.22
C VAL A 37 21.25 -5.95 -5.50
N GLN A 38 22.33 -6.58 -5.04
CA GLN A 38 22.55 -8.02 -5.20
C GLN A 38 21.85 -8.85 -4.12
N ALA A 39 21.58 -8.25 -2.97
CA ALA A 39 20.83 -8.83 -1.88
C ALA A 39 20.07 -7.71 -1.15
N LEU A 40 18.88 -8.03 -0.63
CA LEU A 40 18.17 -7.13 0.28
C LEU A 40 18.90 -7.11 1.64
N PRO A 41 18.95 -5.96 2.33
CA PRO A 41 19.51 -5.91 3.67
C PRO A 41 18.72 -6.81 4.62
N GLU A 42 19.40 -7.40 5.61
CA GLU A 42 18.71 -8.13 6.66
C GLU A 42 17.74 -7.20 7.39
N PRO A 43 16.52 -7.67 7.70
CA PRO A 43 15.55 -6.86 8.41
C PRO A 43 16.09 -6.55 9.81
N ASN A 44 16.09 -5.26 10.17
CA ASN A 44 16.45 -4.84 11.52
C ASN A 44 15.23 -5.01 12.44
N VAL A 45 14.95 -6.27 12.79
CA VAL A 45 13.85 -6.68 13.68
C VAL A 45 14.41 -7.43 14.87
N ASP A 46 13.61 -7.55 15.92
CA ASP A 46 13.96 -8.39 17.07
C ASP A 46 14.17 -9.83 16.61
N ALA A 47 15.25 -10.47 17.08
CA ALA A 47 15.58 -11.85 16.76
C ALA A 47 14.46 -12.82 17.19
N GLU A 48 13.69 -12.46 18.22
CA GLU A 48 12.52 -13.24 18.66
C GLU A 48 11.47 -13.39 17.56
N LEU A 49 11.24 -12.37 16.72
CA LEU A 49 10.31 -12.45 15.59
C LEU A 49 10.77 -13.43 14.50
N ILE A 50 12.06 -13.75 14.47
CA ILE A 50 12.65 -14.69 13.51
C ILE A 50 12.68 -16.12 14.09
N GLN A 51 12.86 -16.23 15.41
CA GLN A 51 13.11 -17.51 16.09
C GLN A 51 11.87 -18.13 16.70
N THR A 52 10.87 -17.33 17.05
CA THR A 52 9.64 -17.76 17.72
C THR A 52 8.45 -17.48 16.81
N ILE A 53 7.71 -18.52 16.45
CA ILE A 53 6.55 -18.41 15.54
C ILE A 53 5.28 -18.11 16.32
N ASP A 54 5.11 -18.69 17.51
CA ASP A 54 3.87 -18.61 18.28
C ASP A 54 3.84 -17.39 19.21
N ALA A 55 2.83 -16.52 19.07
CA ALA A 55 2.66 -15.34 19.93
C ALA A 55 2.67 -15.67 21.45
N PRO A 56 2.01 -16.75 21.94
CA PRO A 56 2.05 -17.09 23.37
C PRO A 56 3.42 -17.50 23.90
N ALA A 57 4.36 -17.87 23.02
CA ALA A 57 5.72 -18.26 23.39
C ALA A 57 6.70 -17.08 23.39
N MET A 58 6.26 -15.89 22.96
CA MET A 58 7.08 -14.69 22.92
C MET A 58 7.19 -14.03 24.30
N HIS A 59 8.38 -13.53 24.61
CA HIS A 59 8.69 -12.79 25.81
C HIS A 59 8.33 -11.30 25.71
N ARG A 60 8.33 -10.74 24.49
CA ARG A 60 7.98 -9.33 24.28
C ARG A 60 6.55 -9.19 23.79
N ASP A 61 5.76 -8.44 24.55
CA ASP A 61 4.35 -8.17 24.22
C ASP A 61 4.17 -7.55 22.83
N GLU A 62 5.07 -6.65 22.41
CA GLU A 62 5.03 -6.02 21.08
C GLU A 62 5.21 -7.01 19.92
N ASN A 63 6.02 -8.06 20.13
CA ASN A 63 6.21 -9.12 19.15
C ASN A 63 5.00 -10.06 19.13
N ALA A 64 4.50 -10.43 20.32
CA ALA A 64 3.29 -11.23 20.46
C ALA A 64 2.07 -10.55 19.81
N GLU A 65 1.93 -9.23 19.99
CA GLU A 65 0.88 -8.43 19.35
C GLU A 65 1.01 -8.45 17.81
N LEU A 66 2.22 -8.25 17.26
CA LEU A 66 2.44 -8.28 15.82
C LEU A 66 2.07 -9.64 15.20
N ILE A 67 2.48 -10.74 15.83
CA ILE A 67 2.12 -12.09 15.37
C ILE A 67 0.62 -12.35 15.52
N THR A 68 0.00 -11.92 16.63
CA THR A 68 -1.45 -12.06 16.81
C THR A 68 -2.22 -11.32 15.71
N LEU A 69 -1.77 -10.12 15.34
CA LEU A 69 -2.36 -9.36 14.23
C LEU A 69 -2.14 -10.05 12.87
N LEU A 70 -0.98 -10.67 12.66
CA LEU A 70 -0.72 -11.48 11.46
C LEU A 70 -1.69 -12.67 11.39
N ASP A 71 -1.86 -13.42 12.48
CA ASP A 71 -2.80 -14.54 12.56
C ASP A 71 -4.23 -14.10 12.25
N LEU A 72 -4.64 -12.95 12.80
CA LEU A 72 -5.94 -12.36 12.51
C LEU A 72 -6.07 -11.96 11.04
N ALA A 73 -5.05 -11.31 10.45
CA ALA A 73 -5.06 -10.91 9.04
C ALA A 73 -5.17 -12.11 8.09
N MET A 74 -4.46 -13.22 8.39
CA MET A 74 -4.52 -14.45 7.61
C MET A 74 -5.86 -15.18 7.76
N ALA A 75 -6.52 -15.08 8.92
CA ALA A 75 -7.78 -15.77 9.17
C ALA A 75 -8.91 -15.25 8.26
N HIS A 76 -9.62 -16.18 7.61
CA HIS A 76 -10.65 -15.91 6.60
C HIS A 76 -11.87 -15.10 7.11
N ARG A 77 -12.07 -15.02 8.43
CA ARG A 77 -13.25 -14.38 9.03
C ARG A 77 -12.98 -13.04 9.70
N SER A 78 -11.72 -12.60 9.75
CA SER A 78 -11.35 -11.39 10.50
C SER A 78 -11.66 -10.10 9.74
N GLY A 79 -11.90 -10.19 8.44
CA GLY A 79 -12.25 -9.04 7.59
C GLY A 79 -11.07 -8.14 7.25
N GLU A 80 -11.32 -7.16 6.39
CA GLU A 80 -10.34 -6.19 5.85
C GLU A 80 -9.61 -5.40 6.95
N CYS A 81 -10.30 -5.05 8.04
CA CYS A 81 -9.72 -4.27 9.12
C CYS A 81 -8.50 -4.94 9.78
N ALA A 82 -8.47 -6.28 9.84
CA ALA A 82 -7.34 -6.99 10.44
C ALA A 82 -6.06 -6.85 9.63
N VAL A 83 -6.18 -6.74 8.30
CA VAL A 83 -5.06 -6.53 7.38
C VAL A 83 -4.49 -5.13 7.55
N ASP A 84 -5.36 -4.12 7.65
CA ASP A 84 -4.98 -2.74 7.93
C ASP A 84 -4.24 -2.62 9.28
N ASP A 85 -4.79 -3.23 10.34
CA ASP A 85 -4.20 -3.21 11.69
C ASP A 85 -2.82 -3.87 11.72
N PHE A 86 -2.68 -5.04 11.08
CA PHE A 86 -1.39 -5.71 10.92
C PHE A 86 -0.37 -4.84 10.19
N ALA A 87 -0.74 -4.25 9.04
CA ALA A 87 0.17 -3.44 8.25
C ALA A 87 0.67 -2.21 9.03
N VAL A 88 -0.22 -1.54 9.78
CA VAL A 88 0.15 -0.41 10.64
C VAL A 88 1.13 -0.86 11.72
N GLN A 89 0.88 -1.98 12.39
CA GLN A 89 1.78 -2.49 13.43
C GLN A 89 3.13 -2.89 12.84
N LEU A 90 3.14 -3.59 11.70
CA LEU A 90 4.35 -3.96 10.98
C LEU A 90 5.21 -2.72 10.69
N PHE A 91 4.62 -1.63 10.18
CA PHE A 91 5.38 -0.41 9.90
C PHE A 91 5.93 0.27 11.15
N ARG A 92 5.27 0.14 12.30
CA ARG A 92 5.80 0.62 13.59
C ARG A 92 7.00 -0.21 14.02
N THR A 93 6.87 -1.55 14.00
CA THR A 93 7.93 -2.48 14.39
C THR A 93 9.18 -2.31 13.52
N MET A 94 9.00 -2.24 12.20
CA MET A 94 10.09 -2.00 11.24
C MET A 94 10.66 -0.57 11.29
N GLY A 95 10.03 0.33 12.05
CA GLY A 95 10.51 1.70 12.24
C GLY A 95 10.23 2.67 11.10
N TYR A 96 9.33 2.32 10.17
CA TYR A 96 8.86 3.24 9.13
C TYR A 96 7.96 4.35 9.70
N VAL A 97 7.25 4.06 10.79
CA VAL A 97 6.41 5.02 11.52
C VAL A 97 7.18 5.54 12.73
N ARG A 98 7.90 6.65 12.57
CA ARG A 98 8.69 7.31 13.62
C ARG A 98 8.74 8.81 13.42
N ARG A 99 8.64 9.58 14.52
CA ARG A 99 8.77 11.06 14.59
C ARG A 99 7.93 11.80 13.55
N GLU A 100 8.51 12.05 12.38
CA GLU A 100 7.93 12.77 11.26
C GLU A 100 7.05 11.90 10.36
N ARG A 101 7.05 10.57 10.52
CA ARG A 101 6.23 9.68 9.70
C ARG A 101 5.09 9.08 10.50
N VAL A 102 3.89 9.11 9.92
CA VAL A 102 2.67 8.54 10.50
C VAL A 102 2.02 7.58 9.50
N ALA A 103 1.63 6.40 9.97
CA ALA A 103 0.75 5.52 9.21
C ALA A 103 -0.71 5.99 9.39
N ARG A 104 -1.46 6.04 8.29
CA ARG A 104 -2.89 6.37 8.29
C ARG A 104 -3.64 5.27 7.56
N THR A 105 -4.80 4.91 8.09
CA THR A 105 -5.74 3.99 7.45
C THR A 105 -6.85 4.78 6.75
N ARG A 106 -7.39 4.24 5.66
CA ARG A 106 -8.62 4.72 4.99
C ARG A 106 -8.61 6.22 4.65
N LYS A 107 -7.46 6.77 4.26
CA LYS A 107 -7.31 8.19 3.90
C LYS A 107 -7.99 8.46 2.56
N ASP A 108 -8.98 9.35 2.59
CA ASP A 108 -9.64 9.86 1.39
C ASP A 108 -8.72 10.83 0.63
N LEU A 109 -8.58 10.58 -0.67
CA LEU A 109 -7.81 11.35 -1.64
C LEU A 109 -8.71 11.80 -2.78
N VAL A 110 -8.49 13.02 -3.26
CA VAL A 110 -9.19 13.53 -4.43
C VAL A 110 -8.50 13.02 -5.70
N LEU A 111 -9.25 12.29 -6.53
CA LEU A 111 -8.84 11.82 -7.85
C LEU A 111 -9.49 12.69 -8.93
N GLN A 112 -8.70 13.51 -9.61
CA GLN A 112 -9.19 14.25 -10.77
C GLN A 112 -9.05 13.41 -12.04
N ILE A 113 -10.17 13.03 -12.65
CA ILE A 113 -10.21 12.14 -13.81
C ILE A 113 -11.33 12.56 -14.77
N CYS A 114 -11.03 12.58 -16.07
CA CYS A 114 -12.00 12.97 -17.11
C CYS A 114 -12.68 14.33 -16.86
N GLY A 115 -11.98 15.27 -16.21
CA GLY A 115 -12.53 16.60 -15.87
C GLY A 115 -13.45 16.63 -14.64
N GLU A 116 -13.65 15.49 -13.97
CA GLU A 116 -14.47 15.38 -12.76
C GLU A 116 -13.61 15.07 -11.53
N LEU A 117 -14.11 15.47 -10.35
CA LEU A 117 -13.53 15.10 -9.07
C LEU A 117 -14.18 13.82 -8.56
N ARG A 118 -13.37 12.79 -8.38
CA ARG A 118 -13.72 11.50 -7.80
C ARG A 118 -12.88 11.25 -6.55
N GLN A 119 -13.14 10.15 -5.87
CA GLN A 119 -12.44 9.79 -4.63
C GLN A 119 -11.58 8.54 -4.86
N ALA A 120 -10.42 8.49 -4.24
CA ALA A 120 -9.63 7.28 -4.04
C ALA A 120 -9.37 7.16 -2.53
N LYS A 121 -9.52 5.96 -1.95
CA LYS A 121 -9.37 5.75 -0.51
C LYS A 121 -8.32 4.70 -0.28
N THR A 122 -7.18 5.11 0.26
CA THR A 122 -6.06 4.22 0.55
C THR A 122 -6.41 3.28 1.69
N ASP A 123 -6.01 2.01 1.63
CA ASP A 123 -6.15 1.11 2.78
C ASP A 123 -5.21 1.53 3.91
N VAL A 124 -3.90 1.52 3.64
CA VAL A 124 -2.87 2.10 4.54
C VAL A 124 -1.91 2.98 3.74
N CYS A 125 -1.52 4.12 4.30
CA CYS A 125 -0.49 4.97 3.73
C CYS A 125 0.47 5.50 4.81
N ILE A 126 1.71 5.80 4.41
CA ILE A 126 2.66 6.53 5.26
C ILE A 126 2.74 7.96 4.77
N VAL A 127 2.51 8.89 5.69
CA VAL A 127 2.62 10.33 5.46
C VAL A 127 3.85 10.87 6.17
N ASP A 128 4.72 11.55 5.44
CA ASP A 128 5.78 12.38 5.98
C ASP A 128 5.22 13.75 6.35
N ARG A 129 5.24 14.07 7.64
CA ARG A 129 4.64 15.26 8.24
C ARG A 129 5.35 16.56 7.86
N SER A 130 6.59 16.51 7.38
CA SER A 130 7.33 17.74 7.04
C SER A 130 6.62 18.53 5.93
N ASN A 131 6.10 17.82 4.93
CA ASN A 131 5.35 18.38 3.80
C ASN A 131 3.93 17.83 3.69
N ASN A 132 3.51 16.98 4.64
CA ASN A 132 2.28 16.19 4.55
C ASN A 132 2.24 15.34 3.26
N ASP A 133 3.39 14.79 2.89
CA ASP A 133 3.59 14.02 1.67
C ASP A 133 3.29 12.55 1.93
N ILE A 134 2.45 11.94 1.11
CA ILE A 134 2.31 10.48 1.05
C ILE A 134 3.56 9.91 0.37
N ILE A 135 4.24 8.99 1.05
CA ILE A 135 5.49 8.38 0.59
C ILE A 135 5.37 6.87 0.35
N LEU A 136 4.33 6.23 0.90
CA LEU A 136 4.07 4.80 0.73
C LEU A 136 2.57 4.56 0.73
N LEU A 137 2.13 3.68 -0.17
CA LEU A 137 0.75 3.19 -0.27
C LEU A 137 0.73 1.67 -0.13
N VAL A 138 -0.29 1.18 0.57
CA VAL A 138 -0.61 -0.24 0.71
C VAL A 138 -2.04 -0.42 0.24
N GLN A 139 -2.21 -1.41 -0.61
CA GLN A 139 -3.52 -1.90 -1.02
C GLN A 139 -3.70 -3.31 -0.46
N GLU A 140 -4.77 -3.51 0.28
CA GLU A 140 -5.24 -4.85 0.59
C GLU A 140 -5.74 -5.51 -0.70
N ASP A 141 -5.30 -6.75 -0.94
CA ASP A 141 -5.88 -7.53 -2.04
C ASP A 141 -7.18 -8.15 -1.56
N LYS A 142 -8.24 -7.96 -2.34
CA LYS A 142 -9.47 -8.71 -2.14
C LYS A 142 -9.17 -10.15 -2.57
N ARG A 143 -9.32 -11.08 -1.62
CA ARG A 143 -8.69 -12.40 -1.63
C ARG A 143 -8.80 -13.11 -2.98
N VAL A 144 -7.70 -13.79 -3.34
CA VAL A 144 -7.38 -14.42 -4.65
C VAL A 144 -8.45 -15.37 -5.22
N GLU A 145 -9.38 -15.86 -4.41
CA GLU A 145 -10.41 -16.83 -4.83
C GLU A 145 -11.33 -16.34 -5.96
N ASP A 146 -11.42 -15.02 -6.18
CA ASP A 146 -12.36 -14.42 -7.15
C ASP A 146 -11.71 -13.87 -8.45
N GLY A 147 -10.40 -14.08 -8.67
CA GLY A 147 -9.71 -13.51 -9.84
C GLY A 147 -9.48 -11.99 -9.76
N GLU A 148 -9.49 -11.44 -8.54
CA GLU A 148 -9.55 -10.01 -8.20
C GLU A 148 -8.21 -9.29 -8.09
N ASN A 149 -7.07 -9.99 -8.24
CA ASN A 149 -5.74 -9.39 -8.09
C ASN A 149 -5.50 -8.20 -9.05
N VAL A 150 -6.11 -8.23 -10.25
CA VAL A 150 -6.02 -7.14 -11.24
C VAL A 150 -6.87 -5.92 -10.83
N ILE A 151 -7.87 -6.10 -9.95
CA ILE A 151 -8.69 -5.02 -9.41
C ILE A 151 -7.87 -4.25 -8.37
N ALA A 152 -7.20 -4.95 -7.44
CA ALA A 152 -6.32 -4.31 -6.45
C ALA A 152 -5.18 -3.53 -7.14
N GLU A 153 -4.56 -4.09 -8.18
CA GLU A 153 -3.57 -3.39 -8.99
C GLU A 153 -4.14 -2.09 -9.61
N ALA A 154 -5.36 -2.12 -10.15
CA ALA A 154 -6.00 -0.94 -10.76
C ALA A 154 -6.39 0.13 -9.73
N GLN A 155 -6.89 -0.29 -8.57
CA GLN A 155 -7.22 0.58 -7.44
C GLN A 155 -5.96 1.27 -6.92
N LEU A 156 -4.87 0.52 -6.73
CA LEU A 156 -3.60 1.05 -6.25
C LEU A 156 -3.02 2.10 -7.21
N VAL A 157 -3.16 1.89 -8.53
CA VAL A 157 -2.77 2.90 -9.53
C VAL A 157 -3.59 4.19 -9.36
N ALA A 158 -4.91 4.07 -9.19
CA ALA A 158 -5.78 5.22 -8.98
C ALA A 158 -5.39 6.01 -7.72
N GLU A 159 -5.09 5.30 -6.64
CA GLU A 159 -4.61 5.86 -5.38
C GLU A 159 -3.24 6.53 -5.53
N ALA A 160 -2.31 5.93 -6.26
CA ALA A 160 -1.01 6.50 -6.54
C ALA A 160 -1.12 7.83 -7.30
N ILE A 161 -2.00 7.88 -8.31
CA ILE A 161 -2.29 9.12 -9.06
C ILE A 161 -2.87 10.19 -8.12
N ALA A 162 -3.85 9.82 -7.29
CA ALA A 162 -4.46 10.75 -6.34
C ALA A 162 -3.47 11.24 -5.27
N ALA A 163 -2.61 10.36 -4.76
CA ALA A 163 -1.58 10.69 -3.78
C ALA A 163 -0.52 11.61 -4.38
N PHE A 164 -0.11 11.38 -5.62
CA PHE A 164 0.81 12.27 -6.34
C PHE A 164 0.22 13.68 -6.52
N ALA A 165 -1.06 13.76 -6.92
CA ALA A 165 -1.75 15.04 -7.04
C ALA A 165 -1.87 15.76 -5.69
N GLU A 166 -2.21 15.05 -4.60
CA GLU A 166 -2.28 15.62 -3.26
C GLU A 166 -0.90 16.12 -2.79
N ASN A 167 0.17 15.35 -3.04
CA ASN A 167 1.53 15.76 -2.72
C ASN A 167 1.91 17.06 -3.45
N ASN A 168 1.65 17.15 -4.75
CA ASN A 168 1.95 18.37 -5.51
C ASN A 168 1.15 19.57 -5.00
N LYS A 169 -0.13 19.38 -4.65
CA LYS A 169 -0.93 20.43 -4.01
C LYS A 169 -0.35 20.89 -2.67
N ASN A 170 0.11 19.95 -1.84
CA ASN A 170 0.74 20.28 -0.56
C ASN A 170 2.06 21.02 -0.76
N ARG A 171 2.87 20.61 -1.74
CA ARG A 171 4.12 21.29 -2.13
C ARG A 171 3.86 22.72 -2.58
N GLU A 172 2.92 22.95 -3.48
CA GLU A 172 2.54 24.28 -3.95
C GLU A 172 2.08 25.17 -2.79
N THR A 173 1.25 24.62 -1.88
CA THR A 173 0.79 25.33 -0.67
C THR A 173 1.96 25.74 0.24
N ASN A 174 3.03 24.95 0.24
CA ASN A 174 4.27 25.22 0.98
C ASN A 174 5.30 26.04 0.17
N GLY A 175 4.95 26.55 -1.01
CA GLY A 175 5.85 27.34 -1.86
C GLY A 175 6.97 26.52 -2.53
N LEU A 176 6.80 25.21 -2.63
CA LEU A 176 7.70 24.31 -3.33
C LEU A 176 7.18 24.03 -4.74
N GLU A 177 8.10 23.86 -5.69
CA GLU A 177 7.76 23.46 -7.06
C GLU A 177 7.10 22.07 -7.10
N PRO A 178 6.05 21.86 -7.91
CA PRO A 178 5.48 20.54 -8.16
C PRO A 178 6.54 19.56 -8.68
N LEU A 179 6.39 18.30 -8.30
CA LEU A 179 7.17 17.22 -8.91
C LEU A 179 6.59 16.87 -10.26
N ALA A 180 7.45 16.65 -11.25
CA ALA A 180 7.05 16.05 -12.53
C ALA A 180 6.85 14.54 -12.40
N GLU A 181 7.59 13.90 -11.48
CA GLU A 181 7.53 12.47 -11.20
C GLU A 181 7.83 12.20 -9.72
N LYS A 182 7.30 11.09 -9.18
CA LYS A 182 7.63 10.61 -7.83
C LYS A 182 7.60 9.09 -7.82
N VAL A 183 8.66 8.48 -7.31
CA VAL A 183 8.66 7.05 -6.99
C VAL A 183 7.92 6.88 -5.67
N LEU A 184 6.81 6.13 -5.70
CA LEU A 184 6.09 5.69 -4.52
C LEU A 184 6.38 4.20 -4.30
N SER A 185 6.69 3.82 -3.07
CA SER A 185 6.83 2.41 -2.72
C SER A 185 5.45 1.80 -2.50
N PHE A 186 5.26 0.59 -3.01
CA PHE A 186 4.01 -0.15 -2.96
C PHE A 186 4.21 -1.49 -2.27
N PHE A 187 3.27 -1.86 -1.41
CA PHE A 187 3.21 -3.18 -0.79
C PHE A 187 1.85 -3.80 -1.07
N PRO A 188 1.72 -4.71 -2.06
CA PRO A 188 0.52 -5.52 -2.20
C PRO A 188 0.55 -6.62 -1.13
N LEU A 189 -0.43 -6.60 -0.21
CA LEU A 189 -0.49 -7.58 0.88
C LEU A 189 -0.89 -8.99 0.41
N ALA A 190 -1.28 -9.15 -0.86
CA ALA A 190 -1.44 -10.44 -1.55
C ALA A 190 -0.22 -11.38 -1.44
N LEU A 191 0.96 -10.83 -1.18
CA LEU A 191 2.19 -11.60 -1.03
C LEU A 191 2.34 -12.28 0.34
N LEU A 192 1.48 -12.01 1.33
CA LEU A 192 1.49 -12.76 2.60
C LEU A 192 1.12 -14.23 2.40
N ASP A 193 0.22 -14.56 1.47
CA ASP A 193 -0.15 -15.95 1.15
C ASP A 193 1.02 -16.74 0.53
N LEU A 194 1.92 -16.05 -0.19
CA LEU A 194 3.08 -16.64 -0.88
C LEU A 194 4.36 -16.59 -0.03
N ALA A 195 4.49 -15.65 0.90
CA ALA A 195 5.69 -15.49 1.74
C ALA A 195 5.75 -16.49 2.90
N PHE A 196 4.61 -17.06 3.33
CA PHE A 196 4.54 -18.04 4.43
C PHE A 196 4.30 -19.49 3.97
N THR A 197 4.38 -19.76 2.66
CA THR A 197 4.34 -21.12 2.09
C THR A 197 5.73 -21.69 1.71
N LEU A 198 6.82 -21.08 2.22
CA LEU A 198 8.20 -21.60 2.11
C LEU A 198 8.79 -21.97 3.46
#